data_AF-A0A918B5F9-F1
#
_entry.id   AF-A0A918B5F9-F1
#
_cell.length_a   1.000
_cell.length_b   1.000
_cell.length_c   1.000
_cell.angle_alpha   90.00
_cell.angle_beta   90.00
_cell.angle_gamma   90.00
#
_symmetry.space_group_name_H-M   'P 1'
#
loop_
_entity.id
_entity.type
_entity.pdbx_description
1 polymer ?
#
loop_
_entity_poly.entity_id
_entity_poly.type
_entity_poly.pdbx_seq_one_letter_code
_entity_poly.pdbx_strand_id
1 'polypeptide(L)'
;MRRFRSALAATAALAAFAGLGAAAAPAQAATYCTNKGQKYLCEYGVSTTKFLNGTKEEFVVGADHAVWTNWTHPDGSWNGWVSMGGWVQSRVNVDPEETSRTLIVMSAIGKDGNRWFRMRHTNGYWTEWQVSCHVEPNGPNCP
;
A
#
# COMPACT_ATOMS: atom_id res chain seq x y z
N MET A 1 8.15 -25.97 -37.23
CA MET A 1 8.36 -24.51 -37.06
C MET A 1 7.78 -24.17 -35.69
N ARG A 2 8.42 -23.72 -34.60
CA ARG A 2 9.73 -23.15 -34.20
C ARG A 2 10.13 -23.86 -32.87
N ARG A 3 11.24 -24.61 -32.75
CA ARG A 3 12.62 -24.25 -32.38
C ARG A 3 12.82 -23.42 -31.07
N PHE A 4 13.22 -24.15 -30.02
CA PHE A 4 14.16 -23.86 -28.90
C PHE A 4 13.84 -22.69 -27.94
N ARG A 5 14.07 -22.76 -26.61
CA ARG A 5 15.24 -23.27 -25.86
C ARG A 5 14.91 -23.73 -24.42
N SER A 6 15.67 -24.74 -24.01
CA SER A 6 15.81 -25.41 -22.71
C SER A 6 16.17 -24.46 -21.54
N ALA A 7 15.60 -24.67 -20.35
CA ALA A 7 16.19 -25.35 -19.17
C ALA A 7 16.90 -24.42 -18.17
N LEU A 8 16.57 -24.60 -16.88
CA LEU A 8 17.54 -24.93 -15.82
C LEU A 8 16.78 -25.28 -14.54
N ALA A 9 16.83 -26.56 -14.18
CA ALA A 9 16.54 -27.05 -12.85
C ALA A 9 17.67 -26.60 -11.92
N ALA A 10 17.33 -25.96 -10.80
CA ALA A 10 18.29 -25.68 -9.75
C ALA A 10 18.21 -26.81 -8.71
N THR A 11 19.18 -27.73 -8.78
CA THR A 11 19.47 -28.68 -7.71
C THR A 11 20.02 -27.91 -6.51
N ALA A 12 19.32 -27.95 -5.38
CA ALA A 12 19.82 -27.43 -4.12
C ALA A 12 20.87 -28.40 -3.53
N ALA A 13 22.13 -27.98 -3.53
CA ALA A 13 23.18 -28.64 -2.75
C ALA A 13 23.06 -28.17 -1.29
N LEU A 14 22.84 -29.11 -0.37
CA LEU A 14 22.95 -28.87 1.08
C LEU A 14 24.43 -28.73 1.44
N ALA A 15 24.89 -27.49 1.68
CA ALA A 15 26.16 -27.23 2.32
C ALA A 15 25.94 -27.02 3.83
N ALA A 16 26.61 -27.82 4.65
CA ALA A 16 26.66 -27.65 6.10
C ALA A 16 27.49 -26.39 6.45
N PHE A 17 26.93 -25.47 7.23
CA PHE A 17 27.63 -24.26 7.66
C PHE A 17 28.07 -24.36 9.12
N ALA A 18 29.38 -24.50 9.32
CA ALA A 18 30.08 -24.03 10.51
C ALA A 18 30.72 -22.67 10.17
N GLY A 19 30.29 -21.61 10.87
CA GLY A 19 30.85 -20.26 10.72
C GLY A 19 29.77 -19.19 10.71
N LEU A 20 29.57 -18.52 11.86
CA LEU A 20 28.64 -17.41 12.07
C LEU A 20 29.10 -16.15 11.31
N GLY A 21 28.89 -16.11 10.00
CA GLY A 21 28.79 -14.87 9.23
C GLY A 21 27.33 -14.65 8.89
N ALA A 22 26.71 -13.59 9.40
CA ALA A 22 25.37 -13.20 8.99
C ALA A 22 25.38 -12.92 7.49
N ALA A 23 24.98 -13.90 6.68
CA ALA A 23 24.72 -13.68 5.27
C ALA A 23 23.61 -12.64 5.20
N ALA A 24 23.92 -11.43 4.71
CA ALA A 24 22.90 -10.46 4.38
C ALA A 24 21.95 -11.14 3.39
N ALA A 25 20.72 -11.44 3.84
CA ALA A 25 19.69 -11.95 2.95
C ALA A 25 19.58 -10.96 1.77
N PRO A 26 19.51 -11.44 0.51
CA PRO A 26 19.39 -10.56 -0.62
C PRO A 26 18.15 -9.69 -0.40
N ALA A 27 18.31 -8.36 -0.40
CA ALA A 27 17.18 -7.45 -0.39
C ALA A 27 16.34 -7.79 -1.62
N GLN A 28 15.16 -8.37 -1.42
CA GLN A 28 14.28 -8.73 -2.53
C GLN A 28 13.97 -7.44 -3.29
N ALA A 29 14.34 -7.40 -4.58
CA ALA A 29 14.04 -6.25 -5.41
C ALA A 29 12.51 -6.07 -5.48
N ALA A 30 12.04 -4.88 -5.13
CA ALA A 30 10.63 -4.56 -5.19
C ALA A 30 10.08 -4.79 -6.61
N THR A 31 8.98 -5.53 -6.71
CA THR A 31 8.28 -5.73 -7.98
C THR A 31 7.27 -4.59 -8.19
N TYR A 32 7.30 -3.97 -9.36
CA TYR A 32 6.44 -2.82 -9.68
C TYR A 32 5.37 -3.17 -10.71
N CYS A 33 4.16 -2.68 -10.46
CA CYS A 33 2.98 -2.84 -11.30
C CYS A 33 2.53 -1.47 -11.80
N THR A 34 1.64 -1.45 -12.80
CA THR A 34 1.03 -0.20 -13.29
C THR A 34 -0.48 -0.32 -13.32
N ASN A 35 -1.19 0.68 -12.76
CA ASN A 35 -2.64 0.81 -12.81
C ASN A 35 -2.98 2.22 -13.31
N LYS A 36 -3.65 2.34 -14.46
CA LYS A 36 -4.04 3.62 -15.08
C LYS A 36 -2.88 4.65 -15.13
N GLY A 37 -1.68 4.19 -15.51
CA GLY A 37 -0.48 5.03 -15.62
C GLY A 37 0.31 5.23 -14.32
N GLN A 38 -0.21 4.88 -13.14
CA GLN A 38 0.54 4.97 -11.89
C GLN A 38 1.37 3.72 -11.64
N LYS A 39 2.67 3.91 -11.43
CA LYS A 39 3.59 2.85 -11.01
C LYS A 39 3.50 2.65 -9.49
N TYR A 40 3.26 1.41 -9.06
CA TYR A 40 3.06 1.08 -7.65
C TYR A 40 3.73 -0.25 -7.26
N LEU A 41 3.89 -0.48 -5.96
CA LEU A 41 4.43 -1.71 -5.41
C LEU A 41 3.42 -2.86 -5.56
N CYS A 42 3.74 -3.86 -6.39
CA CYS A 42 2.81 -4.95 -6.71
C CYS A 42 2.33 -5.70 -5.46
N GLU A 43 3.24 -5.91 -4.50
CA GLU A 43 2.99 -6.63 -3.25
C GLU A 43 1.82 -6.01 -2.46
N TYR A 44 1.70 -4.68 -2.49
CA TYR A 44 0.67 -3.95 -1.76
C TYR A 44 -0.65 -3.85 -2.52
N GLY A 45 -0.64 -4.12 -3.83
CA GLY A 45 -1.83 -4.19 -4.66
C GLY A 45 -2.58 -2.86 -4.80
N VAL A 46 -3.83 -2.97 -5.29
CA VAL A 46 -4.78 -1.85 -5.36
C VAL A 46 -5.84 -2.09 -4.29
N SER A 47 -6.16 -1.04 -3.53
CA SER A 47 -7.27 -1.04 -2.59
C SER A 47 -8.39 -0.19 -3.15
N THR A 48 -9.62 -0.69 -3.10
CA THR A 48 -10.75 -0.05 -3.79
C THR A 48 -11.95 0.03 -2.85
N THR A 49 -12.65 1.15 -2.88
CA THR A 49 -13.97 1.31 -2.24
C THR A 49 -15.00 1.81 -3.25
N LYS A 50 -16.27 1.56 -2.96
CA LYS A 50 -17.42 2.08 -3.71
C LYS A 50 -18.38 2.75 -2.73
N PHE A 51 -18.70 4.01 -2.97
CA PHE A 51 -19.63 4.78 -2.15
C PHE A 51 -21.07 4.55 -2.59
N LEU A 52 -22.03 4.89 -1.71
CA LEU A 52 -23.47 4.75 -1.97
C LEU A 52 -23.95 5.50 -3.22
N ASN A 53 -23.31 6.63 -3.55
CA ASN A 53 -23.61 7.40 -4.77
C ASN A 53 -23.09 6.73 -6.07
N GLY A 54 -22.53 5.52 -5.98
CA GLY A 54 -22.01 4.75 -7.11
C GLY A 54 -20.57 5.06 -7.50
N THR A 55 -20.00 6.17 -7.01
CA THR A 55 -18.60 6.53 -7.27
C THR A 55 -17.64 5.57 -6.58
N LYS A 56 -16.45 5.41 -7.16
CA LYS A 56 -15.38 4.54 -6.67
C LYS A 56 -14.15 5.36 -6.34
N GLU A 57 -13.32 4.83 -5.46
CA GLU A 57 -12.01 5.37 -5.15
C GLU A 57 -11.01 4.23 -4.99
N GLU A 58 -9.84 4.40 -5.60
CA GLU A 58 -8.73 3.45 -5.60
C GLU A 58 -7.52 4.08 -4.90
N PHE A 59 -6.75 3.22 -4.25
CA PHE A 59 -5.51 3.58 -3.57
C PHE A 59 -4.41 2.59 -3.92
N VAL A 60 -3.20 3.12 -4.08
CA VAL A 60 -1.97 2.33 -4.25
C VAL A 60 -0.84 2.95 -3.46
N VAL A 61 0.19 2.16 -3.20
CA VAL A 61 1.47 2.67 -2.69
C VAL A 61 2.44 2.78 -3.87
N GLY A 62 2.84 4.01 -4.19
CA GLY A 62 3.73 4.31 -5.30
C GLY A 62 5.12 3.69 -5.13
N ALA A 63 5.90 3.70 -6.21
CA ALA A 63 7.31 3.30 -6.14
C ALA A 63 8.17 4.20 -5.22
N ASP A 64 7.65 5.37 -4.87
CA ASP A 64 8.19 6.34 -3.92
C ASP A 64 7.74 6.10 -2.47
N HIS A 65 7.00 5.02 -2.21
CA HIS A 65 6.34 4.71 -0.93
C HIS A 65 5.26 5.72 -0.49
N ALA A 66 4.89 6.70 -1.32
CA ALA A 66 3.75 7.57 -1.05
C ALA A 66 2.44 6.84 -1.33
N VAL A 67 1.36 7.23 -0.65
CA VAL A 67 0.03 6.76 -1.01
C VAL A 67 -0.52 7.63 -2.13
N TRP A 68 -1.12 7.02 -3.13
CA TRP A 68 -1.77 7.69 -4.25
C TRP A 68 -3.24 7.30 -4.29
N THR A 69 -4.10 8.27 -4.61
CA THR A 69 -5.55 8.06 -4.76
C THR A 69 -6.03 8.46 -6.15
N ASN A 70 -7.06 7.78 -6.64
CA ASN A 70 -7.79 8.13 -7.85
C ASN A 70 -9.25 7.78 -7.65
N TRP A 71 -10.17 8.63 -8.09
CA TRP A 71 -11.61 8.43 -7.89
C TRP A 71 -12.38 8.71 -9.17
N THR A 72 -13.63 8.24 -9.21
CA THR A 72 -14.54 8.51 -10.31
C THR A 72 -15.44 9.70 -10.02
N HIS A 73 -15.73 10.51 -11.04
CA HIS A 73 -16.84 11.46 -11.04
C HIS A 73 -18.20 10.74 -11.22
N PRO A 74 -19.35 11.42 -11.02
CA PRO A 74 -20.66 10.81 -11.21
C PRO A 74 -20.92 10.28 -12.64
N ASP A 75 -20.23 10.83 -13.64
CA ASP A 75 -20.29 10.36 -15.03
C ASP A 75 -19.44 9.10 -15.29
N GLY A 76 -18.74 8.59 -14.26
CA GLY A 76 -17.89 7.41 -14.33
C GLY A 76 -16.46 7.68 -14.84
N SER A 77 -16.13 8.91 -15.23
CA SER A 77 -14.77 9.29 -15.61
C SER A 77 -13.83 9.29 -14.39
N TRP A 78 -12.57 8.91 -14.59
CA TRP A 78 -11.56 8.92 -13.54
C TRP A 78 -10.88 10.28 -13.46
N ASN A 79 -10.64 10.78 -12.25
CA ASN A 79 -9.93 12.03 -12.00
C ASN A 79 -8.47 11.99 -12.48
N GLY A 80 -7.82 10.83 -12.35
CA GLY A 80 -6.37 10.69 -12.45
C GLY A 80 -5.73 10.60 -11.07
N TRP A 81 -4.53 10.02 -11.01
CA TRP A 81 -3.83 9.76 -9.75
C TRP A 81 -3.30 11.04 -9.11
N VAL A 82 -3.57 11.19 -7.82
CA VAL A 82 -3.11 12.30 -6.98
C VAL A 82 -2.34 11.73 -5.80
N SER A 83 -1.16 12.29 -5.54
CA SER A 83 -0.35 11.89 -4.38
C SER A 83 -0.99 12.41 -3.10
N MET A 84 -1.10 11.54 -2.11
CA MET A 84 -1.50 11.85 -0.74
C MET A 84 -0.26 11.99 0.17
N GLY A 85 0.95 11.90 -0.40
CA GLY A 85 2.21 11.93 0.34
C GLY A 85 2.38 10.75 1.29
N GLY A 86 3.14 10.99 2.36
CA GLY A 86 3.51 9.98 3.35
C GLY A 86 4.62 9.04 2.86
N TRP A 87 5.00 8.11 3.74
CA TRP A 87 5.88 7.00 3.41
C TRP A 87 5.35 5.77 4.14
N VAL A 88 4.94 4.75 3.38
CA VAL A 88 4.31 3.54 3.94
C VAL A 88 4.96 2.26 3.40
N GLN A 89 4.91 1.20 4.22
CA GLN A 89 5.50 -0.12 3.96
C GLN A 89 4.46 -1.24 4.13
N SER A 90 3.19 -0.94 3.87
CA SER A 90 2.13 -1.94 3.80
C SER A 90 1.12 -1.58 2.72
N ARG A 91 0.24 -2.52 2.41
CA ARG A 91 -1.02 -2.22 1.71
C ARG A 91 -1.81 -1.13 2.44
N VAL A 92 -2.52 -0.32 1.66
CA VAL A 92 -3.52 0.61 2.15
C VAL A 92 -4.78 -0.16 2.52
N ASN A 93 -5.19 -0.16 3.78
CA ASN A 93 -6.47 -0.67 4.21
C ASN A 93 -7.52 0.45 4.13
N VAL A 94 -8.75 0.11 3.74
CA VAL A 94 -9.86 1.04 3.62
C VAL A 94 -11.02 0.49 4.43
N ASP A 95 -11.29 1.13 5.56
CA ASP A 95 -12.33 0.76 6.49
C ASP A 95 -13.55 1.68 6.27
N PRO A 96 -14.75 1.15 6.01
CA PRO A 96 -15.95 1.96 5.92
C PRO A 96 -16.29 2.55 7.29
N GLU A 97 -16.52 3.85 7.33
CA GLU A 97 -16.82 4.62 8.54
C GLU A 97 -17.94 5.60 8.18
N GLU A 98 -19.08 5.07 7.74
CA GLU A 98 -20.23 5.87 7.27
C GLU A 98 -20.94 6.55 8.44
N THR A 99 -20.37 7.66 8.88
CA THR A 99 -20.99 8.60 9.83
C THR A 99 -21.55 9.80 9.06
N SER A 100 -22.18 10.75 9.75
CA SER A 100 -22.65 11.99 9.12
C SER A 100 -21.51 12.86 8.56
N ARG A 101 -20.25 12.60 8.97
CA ARG A 101 -19.08 13.40 8.59
C ARG A 101 -18.06 12.63 7.79
N THR A 102 -17.78 11.39 8.18
CA THR A 102 -16.75 10.53 7.58
C THR A 102 -17.43 9.48 6.72
N LEU A 103 -16.79 9.10 5.62
CA LEU A 103 -17.20 7.98 4.75
C LEU A 103 -16.31 6.76 4.97
N ILE A 104 -15.00 6.97 5.00
CA ILE A 104 -14.00 5.92 5.15
C ILE A 104 -12.82 6.42 5.98
N VAL A 105 -12.12 5.46 6.58
CA VAL A 105 -10.77 5.63 7.12
C VAL A 105 -9.82 4.85 6.23
N MET A 106 -8.80 5.51 5.68
CA MET A 106 -7.69 4.81 5.04
C MET A 106 -6.53 4.67 6.02
N SER A 107 -5.81 3.55 5.99
CA SER A 107 -4.65 3.35 6.85
C SER A 107 -3.56 2.52 6.21
N ALA A 108 -2.32 2.70 6.68
CA ALA A 108 -1.17 1.91 6.30
C ALA A 108 -0.09 1.98 7.40
N ILE A 109 0.88 1.08 7.35
CA ILE A 109 2.03 1.07 8.26
C ILE A 109 3.11 1.99 7.70
N GLY A 110 3.54 2.97 8.50
CA GLY A 110 4.57 3.93 8.16
C GLY A 110 5.99 3.34 8.29
N LYS A 111 6.99 4.12 7.88
CA LYS A 111 8.43 3.76 8.03
C LYS A 111 8.83 3.46 9.47
N ASP A 112 8.16 4.14 10.39
CA ASP A 112 8.33 4.05 11.84
C ASP A 112 7.64 2.83 12.45
N GLY A 113 6.96 2.00 11.64
CA GLY A 113 6.21 0.83 12.10
C GLY A 113 4.84 1.18 12.70
N ASN A 114 4.48 2.46 12.78
CA ASN A 114 3.19 2.89 13.31
C ASN A 114 2.08 2.77 12.26
N ARG A 115 0.85 2.54 12.71
CA ARG A 115 -0.34 2.69 11.84
C ARG A 115 -0.65 4.16 11.67
N TRP A 116 -0.53 4.65 10.45
CA TRP A 116 -0.96 5.98 10.03
C TRP A 116 -2.31 5.88 9.33
N PHE A 117 -3.15 6.90 9.48
CA PHE A 117 -4.46 6.95 8.87
C PHE A 117 -4.84 8.36 8.42
N ARG A 118 -5.77 8.43 7.47
CA ARG A 118 -6.48 9.65 7.05
C ARG A 118 -7.97 9.34 7.00
N MET A 119 -8.80 10.33 7.32
CA MET A 119 -10.25 10.23 7.24
C MET A 119 -10.74 10.93 5.97
N ARG A 120 -11.61 10.27 5.21
CA ARG A 120 -12.31 10.89 4.08
C ARG A 120 -13.67 11.38 4.53
N HIS A 121 -13.90 12.68 4.42
CA HIS A 121 -15.16 13.27 4.78
C HIS A 121 -16.18 13.17 3.63
N THR A 122 -17.46 13.32 3.97
CA THR A 122 -18.59 13.30 3.03
C THR A 122 -18.51 14.40 1.95
N ASN A 123 -17.78 15.49 2.22
CA ASN A 123 -17.52 16.57 1.26
C ASN A 123 -16.30 16.32 0.35
N GLY A 124 -15.68 15.14 0.42
CA GLY A 124 -14.49 14.78 -0.37
C GLY A 124 -13.16 15.27 0.23
N TYR A 125 -13.18 15.97 1.37
CA TYR A 125 -11.97 16.38 2.07
C TYR A 125 -11.26 15.17 2.70
N TRP A 126 -9.93 15.18 2.62
CA TRP A 126 -9.06 14.24 3.34
C TRP A 126 -8.35 14.98 4.46
N THR A 127 -8.42 14.49 5.69
CA THR A 127 -7.61 15.02 6.79
C THR A 127 -6.12 14.88 6.51
N GLU A 128 -5.26 15.60 7.22
CA GLU A 128 -3.82 15.28 7.25
C GLU A 128 -3.56 13.86 7.77
N TRP A 129 -2.35 13.35 7.54
CA TRP A 129 -1.88 12.08 8.12
C TRP A 129 -1.87 12.15 9.64
N GLN A 130 -2.49 11.17 10.27
CA GLN A 130 -2.57 11.02 11.71
C GLN A 130 -2.00 9.67 12.11
N VAL A 131 -1.32 9.60 13.25
CA VAL A 131 -0.89 8.33 13.82
C VAL A 131 -2.02 7.77 14.68
N SER A 132 -2.34 6.49 14.52
CA SER A 132 -3.40 5.82 15.29
C SER A 132 -3.10 5.82 16.79
N CYS A 133 -1.81 5.73 17.15
CA CYS A 133 -1.29 6.02 18.48
C CYS A 133 0.23 6.22 18.43
N HIS A 134 0.75 7.16 19.23
CA HIS A 134 2.19 7.34 19.45
C HIS A 134 2.71 6.14 20.27
N VAL A 135 3.71 5.40 19.77
CA VAL A 135 4.43 4.43 20.60
C VAL A 135 5.33 5.23 21.53
N GLU A 136 4.81 5.60 22.69
CA GLU A 136 5.64 6.00 23.83
C GLU A 136 6.56 4.81 24.17
N PRO A 137 7.89 4.98 24.34
CA PRO A 137 8.81 3.89 24.69
C PRO A 137 8.42 3.12 25.96
N ASN A 138 7.56 3.69 26.81
CA ASN A 138 7.08 3.09 28.07
C ASN A 138 5.55 3.17 28.27
N GLY A 139 4.77 3.47 27.22
CA GLY A 139 3.31 3.54 27.30
C GLY A 139 2.66 2.18 27.05
N PRO A 140 1.43 1.93 27.54
CA PRO A 140 0.69 0.73 27.15
C PRO A 140 0.52 0.77 25.62
N ASN A 141 1.09 -0.23 24.94
CA ASN A 141 0.82 -0.50 23.54
C ASN A 141 -0.69 -0.43 23.31
N CYS A 142 -1.12 0.23 22.23
CA CYS A 142 -2.50 0.14 21.80
C CYS A 142 -2.90 -1.34 21.59
N PRO A 143 -4.19 -1.68 21.86
CA PRO A 143 -4.70 -3.04 21.77
C PRO A 143 -4.49 -3.69 20.40
#